data_AF-A0A942Z3K1-F1
#
_entry.id   AF-A0A942Z3K1-F1
#
_cell.length_a   1.000
_cell.length_b   1.000
_cell.length_c   1.000
_cell.angle_alpha   90.00
_cell.angle_beta   90.00
_cell.angle_gamma   90.00
#
_symmetry.space_group_name_H-M   'P 1'
#
loop_
_entity.id
_entity.type
_entity.pdbx_description
1 polymer ?
#
loop_
_entity_poly.entity_id
_entity_poly.type
_entity_poly.pdbx_seq_one_letter_code
_entity_poly.pdbx_strand_id
1 'polypeptide(L)'
;MDMKKVKREYNTQRTVGVWLVFIGVIIILSAILGRDLLIQPFFMGFGFFIGYLLILGLPFVNNKLAYGKNSKFQDRMDNISVVVTIILCTLCGLIIGFDDLRLLWLCIFIVIGIHFFGFYFSQGKLMPLLGVLTTLNSLIGIFLSSVPFLLFAMIDSIIKIIIGFRMLSMKRQLDSSDLSSKEYRNFN
;
A
#
# COMPACT_ATOMS: atom_id res chain seq x y z
N MET A 1 -20.39 -12.73 29.01
CA MET A 1 -19.39 -11.69 28.70
C MET A 1 -19.57 -11.33 27.24
N ASP A 2 -20.28 -10.25 26.98
CA ASP A 2 -20.73 -9.87 25.64
C ASP A 2 -19.53 -9.39 24.83
N MET A 3 -19.07 -10.17 23.85
CA MET A 3 -18.02 -9.72 22.94
C MET A 3 -18.63 -8.62 22.06
N LYS A 4 -18.50 -7.35 22.48
CA LYS A 4 -18.71 -6.21 21.59
C LYS A 4 -17.90 -6.47 20.32
N LYS A 5 -18.56 -6.84 19.23
CA LYS A 5 -17.95 -6.91 17.90
C LYS A 5 -17.36 -5.53 17.65
N VAL A 6 -16.05 -5.39 17.80
CA VAL A 6 -15.35 -4.14 17.51
C VAL A 6 -15.45 -3.93 16.01
N LYS A 7 -16.40 -3.08 15.62
CA LYS A 7 -16.69 -2.71 14.23
C LYS A 7 -15.42 -2.12 13.61
N ARG A 8 -14.85 -2.80 12.61
CA ARG A 8 -13.65 -2.32 11.91
C ARG A 8 -14.07 -1.53 10.67
N GLU A 9 -14.04 -0.21 10.79
CA GLU A 9 -14.26 0.70 9.68
C GLU A 9 -12.92 1.00 8.99
N TYR A 10 -12.89 0.92 7.65
CA TYR A 10 -11.72 1.23 6.83
C TYR A 10 -11.80 2.67 6.32
N ASN A 11 -11.68 3.61 7.25
CA ASN A 11 -12.04 5.00 6.99
C ASN A 11 -11.12 5.69 5.99
N THR A 12 -9.84 5.34 5.97
CA THR A 12 -8.82 5.96 5.09
C THR A 12 -8.57 5.19 3.80
N GLN A 13 -9.34 4.13 3.51
CA GLN A 13 -9.08 3.22 2.37
C GLN A 13 -8.99 3.96 1.03
N ARG A 14 -9.81 5.00 0.82
CA ARG A 14 -9.82 5.76 -0.44
C ARG A 14 -8.59 6.66 -0.57
N THR A 15 -8.12 7.24 0.53
CA THR A 15 -6.86 8.01 0.59
C THR A 15 -5.68 7.10 0.21
N VAL A 16 -5.61 5.90 0.78
CA VAL A 16 -4.59 4.90 0.39
C VAL A 16 -4.76 4.44 -1.05
N GLY A 17 -5.99 4.37 -1.56
CA GLY A 17 -6.25 4.12 -2.98
C GLY A 17 -5.56 5.15 -3.90
N VAL A 18 -5.64 6.45 -3.58
CA VAL A 18 -4.91 7.50 -4.32
C VAL A 18 -3.41 7.26 -4.24
N TRP A 19 -2.90 6.98 -3.03
CA TRP A 19 -1.49 6.72 -2.80
C TRP A 19 -0.97 5.55 -3.66
N LEU A 20 -1.72 4.45 -3.75
CA LEU A 20 -1.34 3.29 -4.55
C LEU A 20 -1.30 3.59 -6.06
N VAL A 21 -2.27 4.34 -6.57
CA VAL A 21 -2.25 4.79 -7.98
C VAL A 21 -1.03 5.67 -8.23
N PHE A 22 -0.80 6.66 -7.36
CA PHE A 22 0.31 7.58 -7.48
C PHE A 22 1.66 6.86 -7.44
N ILE A 23 1.92 6.04 -6.41
CA ILE A 23 3.20 5.36 -6.26
C ILE A 23 3.42 4.33 -7.38
N GLY A 24 2.37 3.68 -7.88
CA GLY A 24 2.46 2.81 -9.05
C GLY A 24 2.93 3.55 -10.30
N VAL A 25 2.42 4.77 -10.56
CA VAL A 25 2.90 5.61 -11.66
C VAL A 25 4.37 6.02 -11.46
N ILE A 26 4.75 6.38 -10.24
CA ILE A 26 6.15 6.72 -9.91
C ILE A 26 7.08 5.52 -10.11
N ILE A 27 6.67 4.30 -9.74
CA ILE A 27 7.47 3.09 -9.98
C ILE A 27 7.67 2.87 -11.48
N ILE A 28 6.62 2.99 -12.30
CA ILE A 28 6.73 2.87 -13.77
C ILE A 28 7.73 3.88 -14.33
N LEU A 29 7.56 5.16 -13.96
CA LEU A 29 8.44 6.23 -14.43
C LEU A 29 9.90 5.98 -14.02
N SER A 30 10.10 5.58 -12.76
CA SER A 30 11.42 5.31 -12.22
C SER A 30 12.07 4.08 -12.87
N ALA A 31 11.28 3.05 -13.20
CA ALA A 31 11.76 1.83 -13.84
C ALA A 31 12.17 2.08 -15.30
N ILE A 32 11.37 2.84 -16.05
CA ILE A 32 11.67 3.19 -17.45
C ILE A 32 12.93 4.06 -17.53
N LEU A 33 13.12 5.00 -16.59
CA LEU A 33 14.26 5.90 -16.56
C LEU A 33 15.48 5.35 -15.80
N GLY A 34 15.35 4.17 -15.19
CA GLY A 34 16.34 3.57 -14.28
C GLY A 34 17.65 3.17 -14.94
N ARG A 35 17.61 2.72 -16.20
CA ARG A 35 18.78 2.17 -16.92
C ARG A 35 19.51 1.13 -16.04
N ASP A 36 20.82 1.32 -15.80
CA ASP A 36 21.66 0.42 -15.01
C ASP A 36 21.24 0.34 -13.53
N LEU A 37 20.55 1.37 -13.03
CA LEU A 37 20.03 1.38 -11.65
C LEU A 37 18.74 0.56 -11.49
N LEU A 38 18.14 0.12 -12.61
CA LEU A 38 16.85 -0.57 -12.73
C LEU A 38 15.63 0.24 -12.29
N ILE A 39 15.73 0.96 -11.18
CA ILE A 39 14.80 1.97 -10.68
C ILE A 39 15.61 3.23 -10.40
N GLN A 40 15.28 4.36 -11.04
CA GLN A 40 15.98 5.63 -10.84
C GLN A 40 15.68 6.21 -9.44
N PRO A 41 16.64 6.25 -8.48
CA PRO A 41 16.36 6.65 -7.11
C PRO A 41 15.88 8.09 -6.95
N PHE A 42 16.27 9.00 -7.85
CA PHE A 42 15.80 10.39 -7.80
C PHE A 42 14.27 10.47 -7.99
N PHE A 43 13.73 9.84 -9.05
CA PHE A 43 12.28 9.83 -9.29
C PHE A 43 11.53 9.05 -8.22
N MET A 44 12.09 7.92 -7.77
CA MET A 44 11.47 7.13 -6.72
C MET A 44 11.41 7.89 -5.38
N GLY A 45 12.54 8.41 -4.91
CA GLY A 45 12.64 9.08 -3.62
C GLY A 45 11.91 10.42 -3.60
N PHE A 46 12.10 11.27 -4.61
CA PHE A 46 11.41 12.56 -4.69
C PHE A 46 9.91 12.38 -4.95
N GLY A 47 9.54 11.45 -5.83
CA GLY A 47 8.14 11.09 -6.07
C GLY A 47 7.47 10.58 -4.81
N PHE A 48 8.10 9.65 -4.08
CA PHE A 48 7.62 9.17 -2.78
C PHE A 48 7.42 10.33 -1.79
N PHE A 49 8.42 11.20 -1.63
CA PHE A 49 8.35 12.33 -0.70
C PHE A 49 7.20 13.29 -1.02
N ILE A 50 7.07 13.70 -2.29
CA ILE A 50 5.99 14.58 -2.75
C ILE A 50 4.63 13.91 -2.53
N GLY A 51 4.48 12.67 -2.96
CA GLY A 51 3.22 11.95 -2.81
C GLY A 51 2.84 11.79 -1.34
N TYR A 52 3.82 11.46 -0.48
CA TYR A 52 3.59 11.27 0.94
C TYR A 52 3.07 12.57 1.55
N LEU A 53 3.75 13.69 1.29
CA LEU A 53 3.32 15.00 1.78
C LEU A 53 1.93 15.38 1.26
N LEU A 54 1.69 15.30 -0.05
CA LEU A 54 0.45 15.80 -0.65
C LEU A 54 -0.77 14.91 -0.36
N ILE A 55 -0.59 13.59 -0.30
CA ILE A 55 -1.69 12.63 -0.20
C ILE A 55 -1.94 12.21 1.25
N LEU A 56 -0.86 11.95 2.01
CA LEU A 56 -0.94 11.37 3.36
C LEU A 56 -0.64 12.40 4.46
N GLY A 57 0.26 13.34 4.23
CA GLY A 57 0.68 14.34 5.22
C GLY A 57 -0.27 15.53 5.33
N LEU A 58 -0.73 16.06 4.19
CA LEU A 58 -1.66 17.19 4.16
C LEU A 58 -3.11 16.72 4.32
N PRO A 59 -3.96 17.48 5.03
CA PRO A 59 -5.33 17.07 5.31
C PRO A 59 -6.24 17.13 4.08
N PHE A 60 -5.82 17.77 2.97
CA PHE A 60 -6.67 18.03 1.81
C PHE A 60 -7.28 16.77 1.20
N VAL A 61 -6.45 15.77 0.85
CA VAL A 61 -6.94 14.53 0.23
C VAL A 61 -7.74 13.72 1.24
N ASN A 62 -7.26 13.64 2.47
CA ASN A 62 -7.91 12.85 3.51
C ASN A 62 -9.30 13.41 3.88
N ASN A 63 -9.45 14.74 3.99
CA ASN A 63 -10.73 15.39 4.26
C ASN A 63 -11.77 15.15 3.15
N LYS A 64 -11.32 14.97 1.90
CA LYS A 64 -12.19 14.71 0.76
C LYS A 64 -12.58 13.24 0.62
N LEU A 65 -11.68 12.32 0.97
CA LEU A 65 -11.82 10.90 0.63
C LEU A 65 -12.11 10.00 1.81
N ALA A 66 -11.64 10.34 3.01
CA ALA A 66 -11.83 9.50 4.18
C ALA A 66 -13.26 9.60 4.72
N TYR A 67 -13.76 8.48 5.23
CA TYR A 67 -15.07 8.41 5.88
C TYR A 67 -15.04 8.78 7.37
N GLY A 68 -13.85 8.97 7.92
CA GLY A 68 -13.61 9.23 9.33
C GLY A 68 -12.13 9.10 9.68
N LYS A 69 -11.83 9.03 10.98
CA LYS A 69 -10.47 8.78 11.48
C LYS A 69 -10.25 7.30 11.73
N ASN A 70 -8.99 6.89 11.72
CA ASN A 70 -8.58 5.59 12.21
C ASN A 70 -8.76 5.50 13.73
N SER A 71 -8.90 4.27 14.22
CA SER A 71 -8.81 3.97 15.65
C SER A 71 -7.34 3.95 16.09
N LYS A 72 -7.08 4.15 17.39
CA LYS A 72 -5.73 4.06 17.98
C LYS A 72 -5.03 2.73 17.67
N PHE A 73 -5.79 1.64 17.59
CA PHE A 73 -5.26 0.32 17.22
C PHE A 73 -4.79 0.29 15.75
N GLN A 74 -5.60 0.83 14.84
CA GLN A 74 -5.23 0.93 13.41
C GLN A 74 -3.98 1.78 13.23
N ASP A 75 -3.91 2.95 13.86
CA ASP A 75 -2.73 3.82 13.79
C ASP A 75 -1.47 3.14 14.33
N ARG A 76 -1.60 2.37 15.43
CA ARG A 76 -0.48 1.59 15.97
C ARG A 76 0.00 0.52 14.99
N MET A 77 -0.92 -0.19 14.33
CA MET A 77 -0.55 -1.23 13.36
C MET A 77 0.10 -0.63 12.11
N ASP A 78 -0.43 0.48 11.61
CA ASP A 78 0.15 1.21 10.48
C ASP A 78 1.57 1.67 10.80
N ASN A 79 1.80 2.25 11.99
CA ASN A 79 3.12 2.68 12.44
C ASN A 79 4.11 1.51 12.59
N ILE A 80 3.67 0.39 13.19
CA ILE A 80 4.51 -0.82 13.28
C ILE A 80 4.88 -1.30 11.89
N SER A 81 3.93 -1.35 10.96
CA SER A 81 4.18 -1.77 9.58
C SER A 81 5.22 -0.88 8.89
N VAL A 82 5.11 0.44 9.05
CA VAL A 82 6.10 1.39 8.51
C VAL A 82 7.48 1.18 9.12
N VAL A 83 7.58 1.05 10.45
CA VAL A 83 8.87 0.84 11.14
C VAL A 83 9.52 -0.46 10.69
N VAL A 84 8.76 -1.55 10.61
CA VAL A 84 9.26 -2.84 10.12
C VAL A 84 9.75 -2.72 8.68
N THR A 85 9.01 -2.03 7.81
CA THR A 85 9.44 -1.78 6.42
C THR A 85 10.76 -1.01 6.34
N ILE A 86 10.92 0.05 7.13
CA ILE A 86 12.17 0.84 7.15
C ILE A 86 13.35 -0.06 7.56
N ILE A 87 13.18 -0.84 8.63
CA ILE A 87 14.23 -1.75 9.12
C ILE A 87 14.58 -2.77 8.03
N LEU A 88 13.58 -3.46 7.47
CA LEU A 88 13.82 -4.52 6.49
C LEU A 88 14.42 -3.97 5.18
N CYS A 89 13.95 -2.84 4.65
CA CYS A 89 14.56 -2.22 3.47
C CYS A 89 16.01 -1.80 3.74
N THR A 90 16.30 -1.28 4.94
CA THR A 90 17.67 -0.93 5.34
C THR A 90 18.56 -2.17 5.38
N LEU A 91 18.08 -3.27 5.95
CA LEU A 91 18.81 -4.54 5.97
C LEU A 91 19.07 -5.10 4.58
N CYS A 92 18.09 -5.02 3.65
CA CYS A 92 18.31 -5.39 2.25
C CYS A 92 19.45 -4.58 1.63
N GLY A 93 19.46 -3.26 1.82
CA GLY A 93 20.52 -2.39 1.31
C GLY A 93 21.90 -2.70 1.92
N LEU A 94 21.97 -3.02 3.21
CA LEU A 94 23.23 -3.34 3.89
C LEU A 94 23.80 -4.72 3.52
N ILE A 95 22.94 -5.72 3.32
CA ILE A 95 23.35 -7.11 3.06
C ILE A 95 23.64 -7.34 1.58
N ILE A 96 22.79 -6.81 0.69
CA ILE A 96 22.91 -7.03 -0.76
C ILE A 96 23.82 -5.99 -1.41
N GLY A 97 23.82 -4.75 -0.88
CA GLY A 97 24.60 -3.66 -1.44
C GLY A 97 24.18 -3.29 -2.86
N PHE A 98 25.12 -2.76 -3.64
CA PHE A 98 24.92 -2.37 -5.04
C PHE A 98 25.41 -3.44 -6.04
N ASP A 99 25.89 -4.59 -5.55
CA ASP A 99 26.48 -5.64 -6.37
C ASP A 99 25.42 -6.40 -7.19
N ASP A 100 24.23 -6.58 -6.62
CA ASP A 100 23.06 -7.16 -7.31
C ASP A 100 21.83 -6.26 -7.12
N LEU A 101 21.75 -5.22 -7.94
CA LEU A 101 20.63 -4.27 -7.93
C LEU A 101 19.29 -4.94 -8.22
N ARG A 102 19.30 -6.00 -9.04
CA ARG A 102 18.08 -6.74 -9.37
C ARG A 102 17.55 -7.41 -8.10
N LEU A 103 18.39 -8.17 -7.41
CA LEU A 103 18.03 -8.83 -6.18
C LEU A 103 17.61 -7.81 -5.10
N LEU A 104 18.34 -6.70 -4.98
CA LEU A 104 18.01 -5.62 -4.04
C LEU A 104 16.57 -5.12 -4.25
N TRP A 105 16.22 -4.74 -5.48
CA TRP A 105 14.90 -4.19 -5.77
C TRP A 105 13.78 -5.22 -5.61
N LEU A 106 14.01 -6.48 -6.01
CA LEU A 106 13.03 -7.56 -5.81
C LEU A 106 12.81 -7.85 -4.32
N CYS A 107 13.88 -7.83 -3.51
CA CYS A 107 13.78 -7.94 -2.05
C CYS A 107 13.01 -6.75 -1.45
N ILE A 108 13.25 -5.52 -1.92
CA ILE A 108 12.47 -4.35 -1.50
C ILE A 108 10.99 -4.56 -1.83
N PHE A 109 10.63 -5.03 -3.02
CA PHE A 109 9.24 -5.32 -3.35
C PHE A 109 8.63 -6.42 -2.46
N ILE A 110 9.37 -7.47 -2.07
CA ILE A 110 8.91 -8.44 -1.07
C ILE A 110 8.62 -7.76 0.27
N VAL A 111 9.50 -6.89 0.75
CA VAL A 111 9.30 -6.13 1.99
C VAL A 111 8.05 -5.24 1.91
N ILE A 112 7.81 -4.60 0.76
CA ILE A 112 6.58 -3.83 0.49
C ILE A 112 5.35 -4.75 0.43
N GLY A 113 5.47 -5.97 -0.09
CA GLY A 113 4.41 -6.97 -0.03
C GLY A 113 4.03 -7.33 1.41
N ILE A 114 5.02 -7.54 2.27
CA ILE A 114 4.83 -7.80 3.72
C ILE A 114 4.19 -6.59 4.42
N HIS A 115 4.63 -5.38 4.09
CA HIS A 115 4.09 -4.13 4.61
C HIS A 115 2.56 -4.04 4.47
N PHE A 116 2.01 -4.48 3.33
CA PHE A 116 0.57 -4.41 3.10
C PHE A 116 -0.25 -5.27 4.07
N PHE A 117 0.31 -6.36 4.61
CA PHE A 117 -0.40 -7.15 5.64
C PHE A 117 -0.64 -6.34 6.92
N GLY A 118 0.31 -5.47 7.31
CA GLY A 118 0.12 -4.57 8.46
C GLY A 118 -0.99 -3.54 8.23
N PHE A 119 -1.18 -3.08 7.00
CA PHE A 119 -2.22 -2.13 6.63
C PHE A 119 -3.62 -2.77 6.47
N TYR A 120 -3.75 -4.09 6.56
CA TYR A 120 -5.05 -4.77 6.55
C TYR A 120 -6.02 -4.18 7.59
N PHE A 121 -5.49 -3.82 8.76
CA PHE A 121 -6.29 -3.34 9.87
C PHE A 121 -6.98 -2.00 9.59
N SER A 122 -6.32 -1.10 8.86
CA SER A 122 -6.77 0.27 8.57
C SER A 122 -7.41 0.41 7.18
N GLN A 123 -6.97 -0.39 6.20
CA GLN A 123 -7.37 -0.24 4.79
C GLN A 123 -8.17 -1.41 4.23
N GLY A 124 -8.22 -2.54 4.95
CA GLY A 124 -9.16 -3.63 4.70
C GLY A 124 -8.70 -4.72 3.75
N LYS A 125 -9.69 -5.50 3.28
CA LYS A 125 -9.50 -6.83 2.69
C LYS A 125 -8.67 -6.88 1.41
N LEU A 126 -8.49 -5.76 0.72
CA LEU A 126 -7.65 -5.71 -0.48
C LEU A 126 -6.15 -5.68 -0.16
N MET A 127 -5.76 -5.32 1.07
CA MET A 127 -4.33 -5.23 1.41
C MET A 127 -3.62 -6.59 1.45
N PRO A 128 -4.17 -7.67 2.06
CA PRO A 128 -3.52 -8.98 1.99
C PRO A 128 -3.42 -9.50 0.55
N LEU A 129 -4.43 -9.27 -0.28
CA LEU A 129 -4.37 -9.63 -1.71
C LEU A 129 -3.24 -8.89 -2.42
N LEU A 130 -3.15 -7.57 -2.23
CA LEU A 130 -2.07 -6.75 -2.78
C LEU A 130 -0.68 -7.21 -2.28
N GLY A 131 -0.59 -7.55 -0.99
CA GLY A 131 0.62 -8.11 -0.37
C GLY A 131 1.06 -9.41 -1.01
N VAL A 132 0.17 -10.39 -1.12
CA VAL A 132 0.45 -11.69 -1.77
C VAL A 132 0.89 -11.48 -3.21
N LEU A 133 0.17 -10.68 -4.00
CA LEU A 133 0.49 -10.46 -5.40
C LEU A 133 1.86 -9.77 -5.58
N THR A 134 2.15 -8.75 -4.77
CA THR A 134 3.44 -8.04 -4.78
C THR A 134 4.59 -8.97 -4.41
N THR A 135 4.44 -9.75 -3.34
CA THR A 135 5.46 -10.71 -2.88
C THR A 135 5.69 -11.81 -3.90
N LEU A 136 4.63 -12.43 -4.44
CA LEU A 136 4.75 -13.51 -5.42
C LEU A 136 5.40 -13.04 -6.72
N ASN A 137 5.00 -11.87 -7.24
CA ASN A 137 5.62 -11.29 -8.42
C ASN A 137 7.14 -11.13 -8.25
N SER A 138 7.56 -10.68 -7.07
CA SER A 138 8.96 -10.46 -6.75
C SER A 138 9.74 -11.77 -6.57
N LEU A 139 9.14 -12.75 -5.88
CA LEU A 139 9.71 -14.09 -5.75
C LEU A 139 9.90 -14.76 -7.11
N ILE A 140 8.91 -14.70 -7.99
CA ILE A 140 9.02 -15.19 -9.37
C ILE A 140 10.16 -14.47 -10.10
N GLY A 141 10.30 -13.15 -9.90
CA GLY A 141 11.40 -12.37 -10.47
C GLY A 141 12.79 -12.78 -9.99
N ILE A 142 12.91 -13.29 -8.76
CA ILE A 142 14.18 -13.82 -8.24
C ILE A 142 14.52 -15.13 -8.96
N PHE A 143 13.56 -16.03 -9.15
CA PHE A 143 13.79 -17.32 -9.80
C PHE A 143 13.94 -17.23 -11.33
N LEU A 144 13.26 -16.28 -11.97
CA LEU A 144 13.32 -16.07 -13.43
C LEU A 144 14.37 -15.00 -13.80
N SER A 145 15.64 -15.32 -13.57
CA SER A 145 16.77 -14.41 -13.83
C SER A 145 16.91 -14.00 -15.31
N SER A 146 16.45 -14.83 -16.23
CA SER A 146 16.43 -14.54 -17.68
C SER A 146 15.40 -13.49 -18.10
N VAL A 147 14.39 -13.22 -17.26
CA VAL A 147 13.33 -12.26 -17.56
C VAL A 147 13.73 -10.87 -17.05
N PRO A 148 13.62 -9.80 -17.87
CA PRO A 148 14.02 -8.45 -17.47
C PRO A 148 13.30 -7.96 -16.21
N PHE A 149 14.05 -7.29 -15.32
CA PHE A 149 13.50 -6.71 -14.09
C PHE A 149 12.34 -5.75 -14.37
N LEU A 150 12.44 -4.98 -15.45
CA LEU A 150 11.42 -4.03 -15.88
C LEU A 150 10.02 -4.66 -15.94
N LEU A 151 9.90 -5.91 -16.41
CA LEU A 151 8.60 -6.59 -16.48
C LEU A 151 7.99 -6.77 -15.09
N PHE A 152 8.77 -7.21 -14.11
CA PHE A 152 8.30 -7.39 -12.72
C PHE A 152 7.92 -6.05 -12.09
N ALA A 153 8.70 -4.99 -12.33
CA ALA A 153 8.36 -3.64 -11.87
C ALA A 153 7.06 -3.12 -12.50
N MET A 154 6.83 -3.38 -13.79
CA MET A 154 5.59 -3.00 -14.49
C MET A 154 4.38 -3.77 -13.93
N ILE A 155 4.49 -5.09 -13.76
CA ILE A 155 3.43 -5.92 -13.17
C ILE A 155 3.08 -5.42 -11.78
N ASP A 156 4.10 -5.23 -10.93
CA ASP A 156 3.93 -4.73 -9.56
C ASP A 156 3.19 -3.38 -9.51
N SER A 157 3.60 -2.46 -10.39
CA SER A 157 2.99 -1.13 -10.51
C SER A 157 1.54 -1.19 -10.98
N ILE A 158 1.25 -2.01 -12.00
CA ILE A 158 -0.09 -2.18 -12.55
C ILE A 158 -1.03 -2.77 -11.50
N ILE A 159 -0.58 -3.77 -10.73
CA ILE A 159 -1.35 -4.35 -9.63
C ILE A 159 -1.72 -3.26 -8.62
N LYS A 160 -0.76 -2.41 -8.22
CA LYS A 160 -1.01 -1.30 -7.28
C LYS A 160 -2.02 -0.29 -7.84
N ILE A 161 -1.90 0.07 -9.11
CA ILE A 161 -2.82 1.00 -9.78
C ILE A 161 -4.24 0.41 -9.82
N ILE A 162 -4.40 -0.84 -10.24
CA ILE A 162 -5.70 -1.52 -10.32
C ILE A 162 -6.36 -1.59 -8.94
N ILE A 163 -5.62 -2.04 -7.92
CA ILE A 163 -6.13 -2.11 -6.54
C ILE A 163 -6.44 -0.70 -6.01
N GLY A 164 -5.60 0.29 -6.31
CA GLY A 164 -5.82 1.68 -5.93
C GLY A 164 -7.13 2.24 -6.49
N PHE A 165 -7.39 2.08 -7.80
CA PHE A 165 -8.67 2.46 -8.41
C PHE A 165 -9.86 1.70 -7.81
N ARG A 166 -9.68 0.41 -7.51
CA ARG A 166 -10.72 -0.37 -6.84
C ARG A 166 -11.05 0.20 -5.47
N MET A 167 -10.04 0.55 -4.67
CA MET A 167 -10.21 1.16 -3.34
C MET A 167 -10.87 2.54 -3.40
N LEU A 168 -10.54 3.37 -4.40
CA LEU A 168 -11.18 4.67 -4.62
C LEU A 168 -12.69 4.59 -4.81
N SER A 169 -13.15 3.47 -5.39
CA SER A 169 -14.57 3.20 -5.67
C SER A 169 -15.30 2.50 -4.52
N MET A 170 -14.62 2.15 -3.43
CA MET A 170 -15.23 1.45 -2.32
C MET A 170 -16.09 2.39 -1.48
N LYS A 171 -17.35 2.00 -1.28
CA LYS A 171 -18.28 2.68 -0.38
C LYS A 171 -17.88 2.46 1.07
N ARG A 172 -18.37 3.32 1.96
CA ARG A 172 -18.28 3.12 3.40
C ARG A 172 -18.96 1.79 3.75
N GLN A 173 -18.22 0.90 4.41
CA GLN A 173 -18.79 -0.35 4.92
C GLN A 173 -19.57 -0.03 6.19
N LEU A 174 -20.87 0.23 6.04
CA LEU A 174 -21.84 0.34 7.13
C LEU A 174 -22.48 -1.04 7.34
N ASP A 175 -22.76 -1.39 8.60
CA ASP A 175 -23.43 -2.66 8.92
C ASP A 175 -24.96 -2.51 8.79
N SER A 176 -25.67 -3.62 8.52
CA SER A 176 -27.14 -3.64 8.39
C SER A 176 -27.87 -3.28 9.70
N SER A 177 -27.19 -3.45 10.84
CA SER A 177 -27.65 -3.00 12.16
C SER A 177 -27.72 -1.46 12.30
N ASP A 178 -26.83 -0.72 11.63
CA ASP A 178 -26.88 0.75 11.58
C ASP A 178 -27.97 1.27 10.62
N LEU A 179 -28.28 0.50 9.59
CA LEU A 179 -29.40 0.80 8.68
C LEU A 179 -30.74 0.57 9.38
N SER A 180 -30.87 -0.56 10.09
CA SER A 180 -32.04 -0.86 10.91
C SER A 180 -32.29 0.18 12.00
N SER A 181 -31.26 0.63 12.71
CA SER A 181 -31.42 1.67 13.75
C SER A 181 -31.69 3.07 13.20
N LYS A 182 -31.20 3.41 12.00
CA LYS A 182 -31.59 4.64 11.30
C LYS A 182 -33.02 4.58 10.78
N GLU A 183 -33.47 3.46 10.23
CA GLU A 183 -34.86 3.26 9.85
C GLU A 183 -35.77 3.33 11.09
N TYR A 184 -35.44 2.64 12.18
CA TYR A 184 -36.22 2.67 13.42
C TYR A 184 -36.34 4.06 14.06
N ARG A 185 -35.34 4.94 13.86
CA ARG A 185 -35.39 6.36 14.28
C ARG A 185 -36.15 7.27 13.32
N ASN A 186 -36.37 6.83 12.08
CA ASN A 186 -37.18 7.58 11.12
C ASN A 186 -38.67 7.20 11.19
N PHE A 187 -39.01 6.13 11.92
CA PHE A 187 -40.38 5.65 12.15
C PHE A 187 -40.91 5.93 13.57
N ASN A 188 -40.14 6.60 14.44
CA ASN A 188 -40.54 7.10 15.76
C ASN A 188 -40.26 8.60 15.85
#